data_AF-A0A1V5ZQ07-F1
#
_entry.id   AF-A0A1V5ZQ07-F1
#
_cell.length_a   1.000
_cell.length_b   1.000
_cell.length_c   1.000
_cell.angle_alpha   90.00
_cell.angle_beta   90.00
_cell.angle_gamma   90.00
#
_symmetry.space_group_name_H-M   'P 1'
#
loop_
_entity.id
_entity.type
_entity.pdbx_description
1 polymer ?
#
loop_
_entity_poly.entity_id
_entity_poly.type
_entity_poly.pdbx_seq_one_letter_code
_entity_poly.pdbx_strand_id
1 'polypeptide(L)'
;MTDEKFYKTYPELSEFKEKIVLLQEEPEKEDTKKIGNNKFKENINIYTKKFIVIQNGCDNYCSFCLTIHKRGKSQNIDAKEIIAEINDFVET
;
A
#
# COMPACT_ATOMS: atom_id res chain seq x y z
N MET A 1 -16.37 20.93 -1.40
CA MET A 1 -17.71 20.78 -0.76
C MET A 1 -17.81 21.68 0.49
N THR A 2 -18.90 22.40 0.76
CA THR A 2 -19.09 23.11 2.05
C THR A 2 -19.62 22.17 3.13
N ASP A 3 -19.25 22.38 4.39
CA ASP A 3 -19.60 21.51 5.53
C ASP A 3 -21.11 21.28 5.64
N GLU A 4 -21.92 22.31 5.40
CA GLU A 4 -23.39 22.23 5.46
C GLU A 4 -23.97 21.32 4.38
N LYS A 5 -23.36 21.29 3.19
CA LYS A 5 -23.80 20.43 2.09
C LYS A 5 -23.49 18.96 2.37
N PHE A 6 -22.37 18.68 3.03
CA PHE A 6 -21.95 17.31 3.37
C PHE A 6 -22.95 16.62 4.31
N TYR A 7 -23.28 17.23 5.44
CA TYR A 7 -24.21 16.63 6.42
C TYR A 7 -25.68 16.66 5.96
N LYS A 8 -26.03 17.53 4.99
CA LYS A 8 -27.32 17.45 4.32
C LYS A 8 -27.41 16.24 3.38
N THR A 9 -26.30 15.85 2.75
CA THR A 9 -26.22 14.65 1.90
C THR A 9 -26.13 13.38 2.74
N TYR A 10 -25.43 13.42 3.88
CA TYR A 10 -25.20 12.28 4.78
C TYR A 10 -25.67 12.60 6.21
N PRO A 11 -26.99 12.64 6.46
CA PRO A 11 -27.55 13.04 7.75
C PRO A 11 -27.13 12.10 8.90
N GLU A 12 -26.93 10.82 8.62
CA GLU A 12 -26.47 9.80 9.58
C GLU A 12 -25.08 10.10 10.17
N LEU A 13 -24.26 10.87 9.46
CA LEU A 13 -22.92 11.23 9.91
C LEU A 13 -22.90 12.47 10.81
N SER A 14 -24.05 13.10 11.04
CA SER A 14 -24.17 14.32 11.86
C SER A 14 -23.74 14.10 13.32
N GLU A 15 -23.96 12.90 13.86
CA GLU A 15 -23.55 12.51 15.22
C GLU A 15 -22.02 12.47 15.38
N PHE A 16 -21.30 12.32 14.28
CA PHE A 16 -19.84 12.22 14.25
C PHE A 16 -19.17 13.52 13.82
N LYS A 17 -19.90 14.64 13.79
CA LYS A 17 -19.36 15.94 13.37
C LYS A 17 -18.10 16.35 14.14
N GLU A 18 -18.02 16.01 15.41
CA GLU A 18 -16.84 16.28 16.25
C GLU A 18 -15.67 15.33 15.99
N LYS A 19 -15.90 14.21 15.31
CA LYS A 19 -14.90 13.17 15.01
C LYS A 19 -14.47 13.16 13.54
N ILE A 20 -15.24 13.78 12.65
CA ILE A 20 -14.99 13.83 11.20
C ILE A 20 -14.37 15.18 10.85
N VAL A 21 -13.16 15.15 10.30
CA VAL A 21 -12.51 16.31 9.68
C VAL A 21 -12.76 16.25 8.18
N LEU A 22 -13.50 17.22 7.63
CA LEU A 22 -13.70 17.34 6.20
C LEU A 22 -12.48 18.00 5.57
N LEU A 23 -11.74 17.22 4.77
CA LEU A 23 -10.59 17.73 4.02
C LEU A 23 -11.07 18.40 2.74
N GLN A 24 -10.43 19.51 2.36
CA GLN A 24 -10.67 20.15 1.07
C GLN A 24 -10.20 19.24 -0.06
N GLU A 25 -10.87 19.32 -1.22
CA GLU A 25 -10.51 18.54 -2.42
C GLU A 25 -9.13 18.92 -2.96
N GLU A 26 -8.73 20.17 -2.77
CA GLU A 26 -7.38 20.66 -3.07
C GLU A 26 -6.66 20.99 -1.76
N PRO A 27 -5.47 20.40 -1.49
CA PRO A 27 -4.70 20.75 -0.31
C PRO A 27 -4.15 22.17 -0.43
N GLU A 28 -4.17 22.93 0.66
CA GLU A 28 -3.60 24.27 0.69
C GLU A 28 -2.07 24.21 0.49
N LYS A 29 -1.50 25.26 -0.12
CA LYS A 29 -0.06 25.33 -0.44
C LYS A 29 0.85 25.22 0.80
N GLU A 30 0.33 25.47 2.00
CA GLU A 30 1.08 25.34 3.25
C GLU A 30 1.12 23.91 3.79
N ASP A 31 0.08 23.10 3.55
CA ASP A 31 0.05 21.68 3.94
C ASP A 31 1.09 20.87 3.18
N THR A 32 1.31 21.19 1.91
CA THR A 32 2.36 20.57 1.09
C THR A 32 3.77 20.87 1.58
N LYS A 33 4.02 22.04 2.19
CA LYS A 33 5.35 22.41 2.72
C LYS A 33 5.72 21.63 3.98
N LYS A 34 4.75 21.21 4.80
CA LYS A 34 5.00 20.38 5.99
C LYS A 34 5.36 18.94 5.63
N ILE A 35 4.87 18.44 4.50
CA ILE A 35 5.20 17.09 4.00
C ILE A 35 6.66 17.02 3.51
N GLY A 36 7.21 18.12 2.98
CA GLY A 36 8.59 18.16 2.47
C GLY A 36 9.70 18.11 3.54
N ASN A 37 9.38 18.37 4.81
CA ASN A 37 10.38 18.52 5.88
C ASN A 37 10.25 17.50 7.02
N ASN A 38 9.23 16.65 7.02
CA ASN A 38 9.30 15.43 7.81
C ASN A 38 10.27 14.51 7.09
N LYS A 39 11.55 14.61 7.47
CA LYS A 39 12.49 13.49 7.34
C LYS A 39 11.72 12.26 7.78
N PHE A 40 11.36 11.39 6.82
CA PHE A 40 10.79 10.09 7.12
C PHE A 40 11.69 9.54 8.21
N LYS A 41 11.16 9.39 9.44
CA LYS A 41 11.92 8.82 10.56
C LYS A 41 12.49 7.53 10.00
N GLU A 42 13.82 7.47 9.87
CA GLU A 42 14.51 6.55 8.97
C GLU A 42 14.33 5.07 9.33
N ASN A 43 13.53 4.75 10.36
CA ASN A 43 13.35 3.40 10.91
C ASN A 43 11.93 3.11 11.41
N ILE A 44 10.87 3.71 10.82
CA ILE A 44 9.50 3.22 11.10
C ILE A 44 9.13 2.19 10.04
N ASN A 45 9.20 0.91 10.41
CA ASN A 45 8.64 -0.15 9.59
C ASN A 45 7.11 -0.05 9.62
N ILE A 46 6.54 0.69 8.66
CA ILE A 46 5.10 0.89 8.50
C ILE A 46 4.40 -0.31 7.84
N TYR A 47 5.13 -1.35 7.45
CA TYR A 47 4.57 -2.51 6.77
C TYR A 47 4.09 -3.54 7.80
N THR A 48 2.80 -3.89 7.73
CA THR A 48 2.18 -4.94 8.56
C THR A 48 2.35 -6.35 7.99
N LYS A 49 2.96 -6.46 6.80
CA LYS A 49 3.18 -7.72 6.08
C LYS A 49 4.56 -7.71 5.45
N LYS A 50 5.22 -8.87 5.46
CA LYS A 50 6.42 -9.14 4.67
C LYS A 50 6.04 -10.02 3.48
N PHE A 51 6.59 -9.74 2.30
CA PHE A 51 6.30 -10.47 1.07
C PHE A 51 7.52 -11.29 0.67
N ILE A 52 7.30 -12.56 0.31
CA ILE A 52 8.34 -13.46 -0.17
C ILE A 52 7.97 -13.87 -1.59
N VAL A 53 8.94 -13.79 -2.49
CA VAL A 53 8.79 -14.31 -3.85
C VAL A 53 9.22 -15.76 -3.82
N ILE A 54 8.33 -16.69 -4.18
CA ILE A 54 8.64 -18.13 -4.22
C ILE A 54 8.86 -18.67 -5.64
N GLN A 55 8.44 -17.90 -6.64
CA GLN A 55 8.54 -18.25 -8.05
C GLN A 55 8.71 -16.98 -8.90
N ASN A 56 9.63 -17.05 -9.86
CA ASN A 56 9.76 -16.08 -10.94
C ASN A 56 9.23 -16.65 -12.27
N GLY A 57 8.71 -15.79 -13.13
CA GLY A 57 8.10 -16.21 -14.39
C GLY A 57 6.84 -17.07 -14.22
N CYS A 58 6.28 -17.51 -15.34
CA CYS A 58 5.07 -18.33 -15.37
C CYS A 58 5.01 -19.09 -16.70
N ASP A 59 4.55 -20.34 -16.67
CA ASP A 59 4.38 -21.16 -17.88
C ASP A 59 2.94 -21.16 -18.41
N ASN A 60 2.06 -20.32 -17.83
CA ASN A 60 0.70 -20.15 -18.35
C ASN A 60 0.67 -19.16 -19.50
N TYR A 61 0.31 -19.66 -20.68
CA TYR A 61 0.17 -18.91 -21.94
C TYR A 61 -1.14 -18.12 -21.99
N CYS A 62 -1.33 -17.22 -21.02
CA CYS A 62 -2.48 -16.33 -20.98
C CYS A 62 -2.40 -15.32 -22.13
N SER A 63 -3.47 -15.20 -22.92
CA SER A 63 -3.54 -14.31 -24.09
C SER A 63 -3.28 -12.83 -23.79
N PHE A 64 -3.56 -12.40 -22.56
CA PHE A 64 -3.38 -11.02 -22.09
C PHE A 64 -2.05 -10.78 -21.36
N CYS A 65 -1.34 -11.84 -20.96
CA CYS A 65 -0.21 -11.71 -20.04
C CYS A 65 1.13 -11.63 -20.78
N LEU A 66 1.87 -10.54 -20.57
CA LEU A 66 3.22 -10.37 -21.13
C LEU A 66 4.32 -11.06 -20.32
N THR A 67 3.98 -11.70 -19.19
CA THR A 67 4.94 -12.26 -18.23
C THR A 67 5.86 -13.30 -18.86
N ILE A 68 5.37 -14.19 -19.73
CA ILE A 68 6.23 -15.17 -20.41
C ILE A 68 7.31 -14.49 -21.24
N HIS A 69 6.96 -13.42 -21.95
CA HIS A 69 7.92 -12.71 -22.80
C HIS A 69 8.87 -11.81 -22.01
N LYS A 70 8.42 -11.25 -20.88
CA LYS A 70 9.22 -10.30 -20.09
C LYS A 70 10.06 -10.96 -18.99
N ARG A 71 9.49 -11.93 -18.27
CA ARG A 71 10.13 -12.61 -17.14
C ARG A 71 10.65 -14.00 -17.50
N GLY A 72 10.20 -14.57 -18.61
CA GLY A 72 10.60 -15.91 -19.03
C GLY A 72 9.77 -17.04 -18.40
N LYS A 73 10.32 -18.25 -18.49
CA LYS A 73 9.70 -19.48 -17.97
C LYS A 73 9.60 -19.49 -16.45
N SER A 74 8.76 -20.37 -15.92
CA SER A 74 8.66 -20.62 -14.48
C SER A 74 10.00 -21.06 -13.90
N GLN A 75 10.42 -20.37 -12.85
CA GLN A 75 11.62 -20.63 -12.06
C GLN A 75 11.22 -20.60 -10.59
N ASN A 76 11.12 -21.78 -9.98
CA ASN A 76 10.84 -21.92 -8.56
C ASN A 76 12.12 -21.74 -7.75
N ILE A 77 11.98 -21.11 -6.59
CA ILE A 77 13.04 -21.01 -5.59
C ILE A 77 13.05 -22.30 -4.76
N ASP A 78 14.22 -22.72 -4.27
CA ASP A 78 14.34 -23.92 -3.46
C ASP A 78 13.54 -23.78 -2.15
N ALA A 79 12.86 -24.86 -1.74
CA ALA A 79 12.04 -24.83 -0.54
C ALA A 79 12.84 -24.48 0.73
N LYS A 80 14.12 -24.88 0.81
CA LYS A 80 14.97 -24.56 1.97
C LYS A 80 15.32 -23.07 2.01
N GLU A 81 15.52 -22.46 0.86
CA GLU A 81 15.79 -21.02 0.74
C GLU A 81 14.57 -20.20 1.15
N ILE A 82 13.37 -20.61 0.69
CA ILE A 82 12.10 -19.98 1.11
C ILE A 82 11.92 -20.07 2.63
N ILE A 83 12.19 -21.25 3.23
CA ILE A 83 12.08 -21.44 4.69
C ILE A 83 13.10 -20.58 5.44
N ALA A 84 14.33 -20.47 4.93
CA ALA A 84 15.36 -19.62 5.52
C ALA A 84 14.94 -18.14 5.53
N GLU A 85 14.38 -17.63 4.42
CA GLU A 85 13.87 -16.26 4.31
C GLU A 85 12.68 -16.01 5.26
N ILE A 86 11.77 -16.99 5.40
CA ILE A 86 10.67 -16.92 6.38
C ILE A 86 11.22 -16.79 7.81
N ASN A 87 12.22 -17.58 8.18
CA ASN A 87 12.79 -17.55 9.52
C ASN A 87 13.47 -16.20 9.81
N ASP A 88 14.26 -15.68 8.87
CA ASP A 88 14.85 -14.34 8.96
C ASP A 88 13.79 -13.24 9.18
N PHE A 89 12.65 -13.38 8.51
CA PHE A 89 11.51 -12.47 8.64
C PHE A 89 10.76 -12.57 9.97
N VAL A 90 10.81 -13.71 10.66
CA VAL A 90 10.18 -13.90 11.98
C VAL A 90 11.10 -13.43 13.09
N GLU A 91 12.41 -13.60 12.94
CA GLU A 91 13.41 -13.22 13.94
C GLU A 91 13.68 -11.69 13.99
N THR A 92 13.41 -10.98 12.89
CA THR A 92 13.59 -9.51 12.75
C THR A 92 12.31 -8.71 12.92
#